data_AF-A0A550JHE7-F1
#
_entry.id   AF-A0A550JHE7-F1
#
_cell.length_a   1.000
_cell.length_b   1.000
_cell.length_c   1.000
_cell.angle_alpha   90.00
_cell.angle_beta   90.00
_cell.angle_gamma   90.00
#
_symmetry.space_group_name_H-M   'P 1'
#
loop_
_entity.id
_entity.type
_entity.pdbx_description
1 polymer ?
#
loop_
_entity_poly.entity_id
_entity_poly.type
_entity_poly.pdbx_seq_one_letter_code
_entity_poly.pdbx_strand_id
1 'polypeptide(L)'
;MPFAVTCVPEFDPSPAPMPASLFFPSLVSSLCVKVWIMRLFLSFGLLLVFLSLITPAWAGQANMFVYHRFGDARYPSTNIALEVFAEQLELLRTKEYTVLPLRDVVDRLTQGTPLPERCAVLTVDDGYESFLTGAMPLLRRYGYPVSLFVSTDSVGAPGYLGWDQLRALRDEGVEIGNHSASHPYLLDRQKGEDEAAWLTRIRGDIERASAVMQRELGGMSGVFAYPYGEYSPEVAKLVRELGFAGAVAQHSGVVEAAADPFVLPRFPMGGAYATFVEFRDKLAMRPLKLKVMSPESPVITGKNPPELLVEIIDGEADLKGLRCFVGGQEGGIVEPVAGHPGRYRVVASAPLEGRRGRYTLTAPGRNGGWHWFSQLWVQPRP
;
A
#
# COMPACT_ATOMS: atom_id res chain seq x y z
N MET A 1 -11.37 -6.02 -62.47
CA MET A 1 -11.73 -6.13 -63.90
C MET A 1 -10.49 -6.57 -64.66
N PRO A 2 -10.56 -7.51 -65.62
CA PRO A 2 -11.72 -8.14 -66.28
C PRO A 2 -12.02 -9.56 -65.73
N PHE A 3 -13.28 -9.99 -65.52
CA PHE A 3 -14.25 -10.68 -66.42
C PHE A 3 -13.70 -11.99 -67.06
N ALA A 4 -14.35 -13.17 -67.07
CA ALA A 4 -15.71 -13.65 -66.76
C ALA A 4 -15.68 -15.19 -66.47
N VAL A 5 -16.41 -15.74 -65.49
CA VAL A 5 -17.73 -16.45 -65.53
C VAL A 5 -17.93 -17.47 -66.67
N THR A 6 -18.10 -18.78 -66.38
CA THR A 6 -19.34 -19.64 -66.51
C THR A 6 -18.84 -21.11 -66.60
N CYS A 7 -19.50 -22.23 -66.26
CA CYS A 7 -20.85 -22.60 -65.84
C CYS A 7 -20.78 -24.03 -65.23
N VAL A 8 -21.74 -24.37 -64.35
CA VAL A 8 -22.10 -25.73 -63.88
C VAL A 8 -23.38 -26.17 -64.63
N PRO A 9 -23.64 -27.48 -64.82
CA PRO A 9 -24.78 -28.17 -64.16
C PRO A 9 -24.38 -29.62 -63.76
N GLU A 10 -24.72 -30.27 -62.63
CA GLU A 10 -25.93 -30.49 -61.81
C GLU A 10 -26.97 -31.50 -62.38
N PHE A 11 -27.41 -32.41 -61.47
CA PHE A 11 -28.58 -33.33 -61.43
C PHE A 11 -28.50 -34.83 -61.85
N ASP A 12 -28.37 -35.72 -60.82
CA ASP A 12 -29.32 -36.76 -60.24
C ASP A 12 -30.20 -37.64 -61.18
N PRO A 13 -30.86 -38.79 -60.80
CA PRO A 13 -31.07 -39.46 -59.47
C PRO A 13 -31.13 -41.02 -59.36
N SER A 14 -30.91 -41.57 -58.14
CA SER A 14 -31.59 -42.66 -57.33
C SER A 14 -32.19 -43.97 -57.97
N PRO A 15 -32.70 -45.02 -57.24
CA PRO A 15 -32.38 -45.67 -55.93
C PRO A 15 -32.40 -47.26 -55.88
N ALA A 16 -32.01 -47.81 -54.70
CA ALA A 16 -32.51 -49.04 -53.99
C ALA A 16 -32.11 -50.47 -54.45
N PRO A 17 -32.28 -51.56 -53.64
CA PRO A 17 -32.57 -51.73 -52.19
C PRO A 17 -31.67 -52.76 -51.44
N MET A 18 -31.86 -52.87 -50.11
CA MET A 18 -31.33 -53.93 -49.20
C MET A 18 -32.10 -55.28 -49.32
N PRO A 19 -31.59 -56.39 -48.72
CA PRO A 19 -32.16 -56.81 -47.42
C PRO A 19 -31.21 -57.49 -46.39
N ALA A 20 -31.62 -57.33 -45.11
CA ALA A 20 -31.58 -58.17 -43.89
C ALA A 20 -30.69 -59.44 -43.84
N SER A 21 -29.76 -59.54 -42.87
CA SER A 21 -29.84 -60.24 -41.55
C SER A 21 -29.51 -61.75 -41.65
N LEU A 22 -28.75 -62.45 -40.81
CA LEU A 22 -28.46 -62.48 -39.38
C LEU A 22 -27.10 -63.19 -39.16
N PHE A 23 -26.39 -62.92 -38.05
CA PHE A 23 -25.78 -63.88 -37.11
C PHE A 23 -24.72 -63.17 -36.22
N PHE A 24 -25.03 -63.05 -34.92
CA PHE A 24 -24.08 -62.84 -33.80
C PHE A 24 -23.65 -64.23 -33.28
N PRO A 25 -22.48 -64.44 -32.64
CA PRO A 25 -22.04 -63.78 -31.39
C PRO A 25 -20.54 -63.35 -31.44
N SER A 26 -19.92 -62.61 -30.53
CA SER A 26 -19.88 -62.74 -29.06
C SER A 26 -19.24 -61.51 -28.41
N LEU A 27 -19.72 -61.18 -27.21
CA LEU A 27 -19.14 -60.27 -26.24
C LEU A 27 -17.65 -60.55 -25.98
N VAL A 28 -16.78 -59.55 -26.15
CA VAL A 28 -15.80 -59.08 -25.13
C VAL A 28 -15.35 -57.68 -25.57
N SER A 29 -15.58 -56.64 -24.75
CA SER A 29 -14.74 -55.40 -24.64
C SER A 29 -15.47 -54.13 -24.16
N SER A 30 -16.74 -54.16 -23.75
CA SER A 30 -17.42 -52.92 -23.32
C SER A 30 -17.12 -52.46 -21.87
N LEU A 31 -16.44 -53.26 -21.05
CA LEU A 31 -16.18 -52.92 -19.65
C LEU A 31 -14.84 -52.17 -19.42
N CYS A 32 -13.82 -52.40 -20.24
CA CYS A 32 -12.50 -51.76 -20.04
C CYS A 32 -12.47 -50.28 -20.45
N VAL A 33 -13.16 -49.89 -21.53
CA VAL A 33 -13.12 -48.51 -22.03
C VAL A 33 -13.88 -47.55 -21.10
N LYS A 34 -14.98 -47.99 -20.48
CA LYS A 34 -15.77 -47.19 -19.54
C LYS A 34 -15.03 -46.90 -18.23
N VAL A 35 -14.18 -47.83 -17.76
CA VAL A 35 -13.39 -47.64 -16.53
C VAL A 35 -12.22 -46.67 -16.76
N TRP A 36 -11.66 -46.59 -17.96
CA TRP A 36 -10.59 -45.65 -18.28
C TRP A 36 -11.08 -44.21 -18.45
N ILE A 37 -12.23 -43.98 -19.10
CA ILE A 37 -12.81 -42.63 -19.24
C ILE A 37 -13.28 -42.10 -17.87
N MET A 38 -13.84 -42.96 -17.02
CA MET A 38 -14.31 -42.55 -15.69
C MET A 38 -13.15 -42.26 -14.71
N ARG A 39 -11.98 -42.91 -14.89
CA ARG A 39 -10.77 -42.61 -14.10
C ARG A 39 -10.06 -41.32 -14.53
N LEU A 40 -10.12 -40.94 -15.81
CA LEU A 40 -9.59 -39.66 -16.29
C LEU A 40 -10.43 -38.46 -15.81
N PHE A 41 -11.76 -38.60 -15.76
CA PHE A 41 -12.63 -37.55 -15.20
C PHE A 41 -12.50 -37.39 -13.68
N LEU A 42 -12.28 -38.48 -12.94
CA LEU A 42 -12.02 -38.38 -11.49
C LEU A 42 -10.67 -37.74 -11.15
N SER A 43 -9.65 -37.93 -12.00
CA SER A 43 -8.31 -37.34 -11.78
C SER A 43 -8.21 -35.88 -12.26
N PHE A 44 -9.00 -35.46 -13.25
CA PHE A 44 -9.14 -34.04 -13.61
C PHE A 44 -10.04 -33.26 -12.63
N GLY A 45 -11.09 -33.90 -12.11
CA GLY A 45 -11.95 -33.32 -11.07
C GLY A 45 -11.24 -33.11 -9.73
N LEU A 46 -10.36 -34.03 -9.32
CA LEU A 46 -9.55 -33.84 -8.10
C LEU A 46 -8.50 -32.74 -8.24
N LEU A 47 -7.94 -32.53 -9.45
CA LEU A 47 -6.95 -31.47 -9.70
C LEU A 47 -7.60 -30.07 -9.69
N LEU A 48 -8.84 -29.94 -10.16
CA LEU A 48 -9.60 -28.69 -10.10
C LEU A 48 -10.13 -28.37 -8.69
N VAL A 49 -10.41 -29.39 -7.87
CA VAL A 49 -10.80 -29.21 -6.45
C VAL A 49 -9.59 -28.86 -5.56
N PHE A 50 -8.37 -29.26 -5.94
CA PHE A 50 -7.15 -28.83 -5.24
C PHE A 50 -6.68 -27.42 -5.60
N LEU A 51 -7.06 -26.89 -6.77
CA LEU A 51 -6.70 -25.52 -7.17
C LEU A 51 -7.61 -24.43 -6.54
N SER A 52 -8.70 -24.80 -5.86
CA SER A 52 -9.77 -23.85 -5.48
C SER A 52 -9.84 -23.44 -4.00
N LEU A 53 -8.83 -23.72 -3.18
CA LEU A 53 -8.90 -23.42 -1.72
C LEU A 53 -7.64 -22.79 -1.13
N ILE A 54 -6.92 -21.97 -1.89
CA ILE A 54 -6.16 -20.86 -1.28
C ILE A 54 -7.00 -19.60 -1.48
N THR A 55 -8.17 -19.55 -0.85
CA THR A 55 -8.79 -18.25 -0.59
C THR A 55 -7.88 -17.59 0.44
N PRO A 56 -7.18 -16.48 0.13
CA PRO A 56 -6.49 -15.73 1.16
C PRO A 56 -7.50 -15.49 2.27
N ALA A 57 -7.16 -15.76 3.52
CA ALA A 57 -8.00 -15.32 4.62
C ALA A 57 -7.96 -13.78 4.63
N TRP A 58 -9.10 -13.12 4.90
CA TRP A 58 -9.25 -11.67 4.79
C TRP A 58 -9.42 -11.11 6.20
N ALA A 59 -8.46 -10.30 6.66
CA ALA A 59 -8.52 -9.67 7.99
C ALA A 59 -8.68 -8.15 7.94
N GLY A 60 -8.68 -7.55 6.73
CA GLY A 60 -8.98 -6.12 6.56
C GLY A 60 -7.88 -5.17 7.03
N GLN A 61 -6.60 -5.58 7.00
CA GLN A 61 -5.47 -4.72 7.35
C GLN A 61 -4.28 -4.84 6.40
N ALA A 62 -3.39 -3.84 6.38
CA ALA A 62 -2.11 -3.88 5.68
C ALA A 62 -0.99 -3.15 6.45
N ASN A 63 0.21 -3.73 6.44
CA ASN A 63 1.41 -3.15 7.03
C ASN A 63 2.25 -2.51 5.93
N MET A 64 2.29 -1.17 5.91
CA MET A 64 2.95 -0.41 4.84
C MET A 64 4.29 0.16 5.30
N PHE A 65 5.31 0.04 4.46
CA PHE A 65 6.67 0.45 4.75
C PHE A 65 7.13 1.52 3.77
N VAL A 66 7.94 2.47 4.25
CA VAL A 66 8.60 3.49 3.43
C VAL A 66 10.11 3.38 3.53
N TYR A 67 10.75 3.29 2.36
CA TYR A 67 12.19 3.28 2.15
C TYR A 67 12.60 4.51 1.35
N HIS A 68 13.90 4.82 1.31
CA HIS A 68 14.43 5.92 0.51
C HIS A 68 15.70 5.45 -0.23
N ARG A 69 16.76 5.12 0.51
CA ARG A 69 18.04 4.66 -0.05
C ARG A 69 18.37 3.24 0.33
N PHE A 70 19.13 2.57 -0.54
CA PHE A 70 19.49 1.16 -0.40
C PHE A 70 21.00 0.97 -0.60
N GLY A 71 21.69 0.51 0.45
CA GLY A 71 23.14 0.28 0.42
C GLY A 71 24.00 1.55 0.34
N ASP A 72 23.42 2.74 0.53
CA ASP A 72 24.12 4.02 0.47
C ASP A 72 24.49 4.53 1.87
N ALA A 73 25.58 3.97 2.42
CA ALA A 73 26.03 4.26 3.79
C ALA A 73 26.43 5.74 4.03
N ARG A 74 26.55 6.55 2.97
CA ARG A 74 26.82 8.00 3.09
C ARG A 74 25.64 8.76 3.73
N TYR A 75 24.44 8.21 3.64
CA TYR A 75 23.19 8.83 4.12
C TYR A 75 22.46 7.92 5.12
N PRO A 76 23.04 7.68 6.31
CA PRO A 76 22.55 6.64 7.22
C PRO A 76 21.11 6.85 7.68
N SER A 77 20.64 8.09 7.85
CA SER A 77 19.28 8.38 8.35
C SER A 77 18.15 7.94 7.42
N THR A 78 18.41 7.86 6.10
CA THR A 78 17.43 7.47 5.08
C THR A 78 17.83 6.21 4.32
N ASN A 79 18.81 5.46 4.84
CA ASN A 79 19.34 4.27 4.19
C ASN A 79 18.97 2.98 4.93
N ILE A 80 18.84 1.89 4.16
CA ILE A 80 18.82 0.51 4.64
C ILE A 80 19.98 -0.29 4.02
N ALA A 81 20.59 -1.20 4.78
CA ALA A 81 21.57 -2.14 4.25
C ALA A 81 20.89 -3.17 3.32
N LEU A 82 21.55 -3.55 2.21
CA LEU A 82 20.96 -4.45 1.21
C LEU A 82 20.69 -5.84 1.78
N GLU A 83 21.57 -6.31 2.67
CA GLU A 83 21.44 -7.59 3.35
C GLU A 83 20.19 -7.62 4.22
N VAL A 84 19.95 -6.54 4.98
CA VAL A 84 18.75 -6.41 5.81
C VAL A 84 17.50 -6.32 4.94
N PHE A 85 17.52 -5.56 3.85
CA PHE A 85 16.39 -5.51 2.93
C PHE A 85 16.09 -6.90 2.32
N ALA A 86 17.12 -7.66 1.94
CA ALA A 86 16.96 -9.03 1.45
C ALA A 86 16.34 -9.97 2.50
N GLU A 87 16.73 -9.85 3.78
CA GLU A 87 16.11 -10.58 4.89
C GLU A 87 14.63 -10.22 5.08
N GLN A 88 14.27 -8.94 4.91
CA GLN A 88 12.87 -8.48 4.99
C GLN A 88 12.01 -9.12 3.89
N LEU A 89 12.51 -9.14 2.64
CA LEU A 89 11.79 -9.78 1.54
C LEU A 89 11.66 -11.29 1.73
N GLU A 90 12.71 -11.95 2.22
CA GLU A 90 12.66 -13.37 2.56
C GLU A 90 11.66 -13.67 3.68
N LEU A 91 11.54 -12.79 4.67
CA LEU A 91 10.53 -12.91 5.72
C LEU A 91 9.11 -12.82 5.14
N LEU A 92 8.84 -11.87 4.25
CA LEU A 92 7.54 -11.76 3.58
C LEU A 92 7.20 -13.07 2.84
N ARG A 93 8.18 -13.65 2.14
CA ARG A 93 8.02 -14.90 1.39
C ARG A 93 7.74 -16.09 2.30
N THR A 94 8.58 -16.27 3.32
CA THR A 94 8.51 -17.41 4.25
C THR A 94 7.30 -17.36 5.18
N LYS A 95 6.78 -16.15 5.45
CA LYS A 95 5.54 -15.94 6.22
C LYS A 95 4.30 -15.79 5.33
N GLU A 96 4.45 -15.95 4.02
CA GLU A 96 3.37 -15.95 3.04
C GLU A 96 2.54 -14.65 3.08
N TYR A 97 3.23 -13.51 3.23
CA TYR A 97 2.59 -12.20 3.09
C TYR A 97 2.28 -11.95 1.61
N THR A 98 1.04 -11.51 1.36
CA THR A 98 0.65 -10.93 0.09
C THR A 98 1.18 -9.50 0.02
N VAL A 99 2.05 -9.22 -0.95
CA VAL A 99 2.55 -7.87 -1.18
C VAL A 99 1.71 -7.24 -2.28
N LEU A 100 1.01 -6.16 -1.98
CA LEU A 100 0.16 -5.45 -2.93
C LEU A 100 0.81 -4.11 -3.36
N PRO A 101 0.58 -3.66 -4.60
CA PRO A 101 0.78 -2.27 -4.96
C PRO A 101 -0.06 -1.36 -4.05
N LEU A 102 0.41 -0.14 -3.79
CA LEU A 102 -0.35 0.79 -2.97
C LEU A 102 -1.71 1.10 -3.57
N ARG A 103 -1.81 1.26 -4.90
CA ARG A 103 -3.07 1.59 -5.54
C ARG A 103 -4.15 0.53 -5.31
N ASP A 104 -3.78 -0.74 -5.32
CA ASP A 104 -4.70 -1.85 -5.00
C ASP A 104 -5.25 -1.75 -3.58
N VAL A 105 -4.41 -1.36 -2.61
CA VAL A 105 -4.86 -1.13 -1.23
C VAL A 105 -5.84 0.04 -1.16
N VAL A 106 -5.53 1.16 -1.82
CA VAL A 106 -6.40 2.35 -1.89
C VAL A 106 -7.76 2.02 -2.52
N ASP A 107 -7.75 1.31 -3.65
CA ASP A 107 -8.97 0.94 -4.37
C ASP A 107 -9.82 -0.02 -3.52
N ARG A 108 -9.20 -0.99 -2.83
CA ARG A 108 -9.89 -1.89 -1.90
C ARG A 108 -10.55 -1.15 -0.75
N LEU A 109 -9.85 -0.21 -0.11
CA LEU A 109 -10.41 0.61 0.96
C LEU A 109 -11.63 1.40 0.47
N THR A 110 -11.52 2.02 -0.70
CA THR A 110 -12.58 2.87 -1.27
C THR A 110 -13.80 2.04 -1.70
N GLN A 111 -13.57 0.82 -2.21
CA GLN A 111 -14.63 -0.09 -2.63
C GLN A 111 -15.21 -0.92 -1.46
N GLY A 112 -14.66 -0.80 -0.24
CA GLY A 112 -15.04 -1.67 0.88
C GLY A 112 -14.69 -3.14 0.65
N THR A 113 -13.77 -3.43 -0.27
CA THR A 113 -13.26 -4.77 -0.52
C THR A 113 -12.19 -5.08 0.52
N PRO A 114 -12.25 -6.20 1.24
CA PRO A 114 -11.32 -6.41 2.33
C PRO A 114 -9.86 -6.59 1.85
N LEU A 115 -8.92 -6.47 2.77
CA LEU A 115 -7.49 -6.69 2.53
C LEU A 115 -7.10 -8.13 2.94
N PRO A 116 -6.08 -8.73 2.30
CA PRO A 116 -5.51 -10.01 2.73
C PRO A 116 -5.13 -9.97 4.22
N GLU A 117 -5.26 -11.10 4.92
CA GLU A 117 -4.94 -11.19 6.36
C GLU A 117 -3.48 -10.84 6.65
N ARG A 118 -2.57 -11.25 5.75
CA ARG A 118 -1.15 -10.91 5.79
C ARG A 118 -0.82 -10.04 4.59
N CYS A 119 -1.18 -8.76 4.66
CA CYS A 119 -0.90 -7.81 3.59
C CYS A 119 0.28 -6.91 3.96
N ALA A 120 1.27 -6.81 3.06
CA ALA A 120 2.34 -5.83 3.15
C ALA A 120 2.32 -4.91 1.93
N VAL A 121 2.78 -3.67 2.09
CA VAL A 121 2.95 -2.71 1.00
C VAL A 121 4.35 -2.12 1.11
N LEU A 122 5.08 -2.12 0.01
CA LEU A 122 6.43 -1.57 -0.08
C LEU A 122 6.37 -0.25 -0.86
N THR A 123 6.78 0.84 -0.23
CA THR A 123 6.86 2.16 -0.87
C THR A 123 8.26 2.73 -0.76
N VAL A 124 8.68 3.49 -1.77
CA VAL A 124 9.98 4.14 -1.84
C VAL A 124 9.77 5.60 -2.21
N ASP A 125 10.42 6.51 -1.50
CA ASP A 125 10.31 7.95 -1.74
C ASP A 125 11.57 8.51 -2.45
N ASP A 126 11.46 9.76 -2.89
CA ASP A 126 12.50 10.62 -3.49
C ASP A 126 13.07 10.24 -4.87
N GLY A 127 13.00 8.98 -5.31
CA GLY A 127 13.54 8.59 -6.62
C GLY A 127 15.06 8.52 -6.69
N TYR A 128 15.73 8.10 -5.62
CA TYR A 128 17.19 7.92 -5.61
C TYR A 128 17.66 6.78 -6.53
N GLU A 129 18.81 6.94 -7.17
CA GLU A 129 19.40 5.92 -8.06
C GLU A 129 19.64 4.58 -7.35
N SER A 130 19.93 4.61 -6.05
CA SER A 130 20.10 3.40 -5.21
C SER A 130 18.88 2.47 -5.20
N PHE A 131 17.68 2.97 -5.49
CA PHE A 131 16.50 2.14 -5.67
C PHE A 131 16.67 1.19 -6.88
N LEU A 132 17.09 1.73 -8.03
CA LEU A 132 17.30 0.94 -9.24
C LEU A 132 18.49 -0.01 -9.11
N THR A 133 19.61 0.46 -8.53
CA THR A 133 20.85 -0.33 -8.46
C THR A 133 20.87 -1.32 -7.29
N GLY A 134 20.18 -1.00 -6.20
CA GLY A 134 20.15 -1.80 -4.96
C GLY A 134 18.87 -2.59 -4.76
N ALA A 135 17.71 -1.92 -4.69
CA ALA A 135 16.44 -2.57 -4.33
C ALA A 135 15.84 -3.41 -5.45
N MET A 136 15.81 -2.88 -6.67
CA MET A 136 15.13 -3.51 -7.81
C MET A 136 15.66 -4.91 -8.16
N PRO A 137 16.98 -5.20 -8.15
CA PRO A 137 17.47 -6.57 -8.33
C PRO A 137 16.88 -7.57 -7.33
N LEU A 138 16.68 -7.15 -6.07
CA LEU A 138 16.08 -7.98 -5.04
C LEU A 138 14.57 -8.11 -5.26
N LEU A 139 13.85 -7.01 -5.48
CA LEU A 139 12.40 -7.02 -5.74
C LEU A 139 12.04 -7.90 -6.94
N ARG A 140 12.81 -7.82 -8.04
CA ARG A 140 12.66 -8.69 -9.23
C ARG A 140 12.80 -10.17 -8.87
N ARG A 141 13.80 -10.52 -8.05
CA ARG A 141 14.02 -11.91 -7.62
C ARG A 141 12.84 -12.48 -6.82
N TYR A 142 12.19 -11.66 -6.01
CA TYR A 142 11.03 -12.07 -5.21
C TYR A 142 9.69 -11.91 -5.93
N GLY A 143 9.64 -11.16 -7.04
CA GLY A 143 8.41 -10.84 -7.76
C GLY A 143 7.47 -9.91 -6.98
N TYR A 144 8.03 -9.02 -6.13
CA TYR A 144 7.22 -8.13 -5.31
C TYR A 144 6.96 -6.78 -5.98
N PRO A 145 5.70 -6.30 -6.00
CA PRO A 145 5.39 -4.97 -6.47
C PRO A 145 5.90 -3.91 -5.47
N VAL A 146 6.10 -2.70 -5.98
CA VAL A 146 6.56 -1.56 -5.21
C VAL A 146 6.03 -0.26 -5.80
N SER A 147 5.73 0.69 -4.94
CA SER A 147 5.34 2.05 -5.32
C SER A 147 6.51 3.02 -5.10
N LEU A 148 6.93 3.71 -6.15
CA LEU A 148 7.98 4.72 -6.12
C LEU A 148 7.37 6.12 -6.25
N PHE A 149 7.61 6.99 -5.26
CA PHE A 149 7.20 8.39 -5.28
C PHE A 149 8.35 9.28 -5.71
N VAL A 150 8.12 10.10 -6.74
CA VAL A 150 9.17 10.90 -7.37
C VAL A 150 8.85 12.39 -7.27
N SER A 151 9.83 13.16 -6.81
CA SER A 151 9.82 14.62 -6.92
C SER A 151 10.34 15.00 -8.29
N THR A 152 9.55 15.68 -9.12
CA THR A 152 9.91 15.84 -10.54
C THR A 152 11.10 16.77 -10.78
N ASP A 153 11.33 17.74 -9.89
CA ASP A 153 12.42 18.71 -10.05
C ASP A 153 13.79 18.09 -9.68
N SER A 154 13.83 16.93 -8.99
CA SER A 154 15.07 16.20 -8.67
C SER A 154 15.49 15.18 -9.74
N VAL A 155 14.60 14.82 -10.67
CA VAL A 155 14.86 13.79 -11.68
C VAL A 155 16.04 14.17 -12.56
N GLY A 156 17.02 13.27 -12.68
CA GLY A 156 18.25 13.47 -13.43
C GLY A 156 19.34 14.26 -12.70
N ALA A 157 19.09 14.75 -11.49
CA ALA A 157 20.15 15.30 -10.65
C ALA A 157 21.14 14.20 -10.21
N PRO A 158 22.39 14.54 -9.84
CA PRO A 158 23.35 13.55 -9.37
C PRO A 158 22.83 12.70 -8.20
N GLY A 159 22.81 11.38 -8.38
CA GLY A 159 22.30 10.42 -7.39
C GLY A 159 20.79 10.18 -7.40
N TYR A 160 20.06 10.79 -8.35
CA TYR A 160 18.64 10.57 -8.59
C TYR A 160 18.42 9.85 -9.93
N LEU A 161 17.30 9.16 -10.06
CA LEU A 161 16.91 8.50 -11.30
C LEU A 161 16.66 9.54 -12.39
N GLY A 162 17.01 9.19 -13.63
CA GLY A 162 16.62 9.94 -14.83
C GLY A 162 15.30 9.45 -15.45
N TRP A 163 14.74 10.22 -16.38
CA TRP A 163 13.47 9.88 -17.03
C TRP A 163 13.52 8.55 -17.80
N ASP A 164 14.62 8.23 -18.47
CA ASP A 164 14.76 6.94 -19.18
C ASP A 164 14.72 5.75 -18.22
N GLN A 165 15.36 5.89 -17.04
CA GLN A 165 15.31 4.88 -15.99
C GLN A 165 13.90 4.74 -15.39
N LEU A 166 13.20 5.86 -15.16
CA LEU A 166 11.82 5.84 -14.68
C LEU A 166 10.86 5.21 -15.69
N ARG A 167 11.03 5.46 -17.00
CA ARG A 167 10.24 4.78 -18.05
C ARG A 167 10.50 3.28 -18.05
N ALA A 168 11.75 2.85 -17.94
CA ALA A 168 12.08 1.43 -17.84
C ALA A 168 11.44 0.77 -16.60
N LEU A 169 11.50 1.43 -15.44
CA LEU A 169 10.88 0.94 -14.20
C LEU A 169 9.35 0.83 -14.34
N ARG A 170 8.70 1.84 -14.93
CA ARG A 170 7.27 1.80 -15.25
C ARG A 170 6.92 0.61 -16.14
N ASP A 171 7.70 0.39 -17.20
CA ASP A 171 7.47 -0.69 -18.17
C ASP A 171 7.70 -2.09 -17.56
N GLU A 172 8.49 -2.17 -16.49
CA GLU A 172 8.65 -3.36 -15.63
C GLU A 172 7.54 -3.51 -14.58
N GLY A 173 6.59 -2.57 -14.50
CA GLY A 173 5.45 -2.62 -13.58
C GLY A 173 5.65 -1.93 -12.23
N VAL A 174 6.70 -1.12 -12.06
CA VAL A 174 6.83 -0.25 -10.87
C VAL A 174 5.74 0.82 -10.90
N GLU A 175 4.99 0.92 -9.80
CA GLU A 175 3.95 1.94 -9.66
C GLU A 175 4.61 3.29 -9.36
N ILE A 176 4.57 4.24 -10.30
CA ILE A 176 5.18 5.57 -10.10
C ILE A 176 4.11 6.59 -9.68
N GLY A 177 4.25 7.09 -8.45
CA GLY A 177 3.39 8.09 -7.81
C GLY A 177 4.03 9.47 -7.69
N ASN A 178 3.21 10.47 -7.36
CA ASN A 178 3.61 11.87 -7.29
C ASN A 178 4.15 12.23 -5.89
N HIS A 179 5.32 12.87 -5.82
CA HIS A 179 5.94 13.38 -4.59
C HIS A 179 6.15 14.91 -4.60
N SER A 180 5.21 15.61 -5.23
CA SER A 180 5.26 17.03 -5.58
C SER A 180 6.39 17.36 -6.58
N ALA A 181 6.46 18.59 -7.06
CA ALA A 181 7.51 18.98 -8.00
C ALA A 181 8.80 19.32 -7.24
N SER A 182 8.72 20.26 -6.29
CA SER A 182 9.89 20.81 -5.59
C SER A 182 10.20 20.15 -4.24
N HIS A 183 9.42 19.16 -3.81
CA HIS A 183 9.52 18.51 -2.50
C HIS A 183 9.53 19.51 -1.30
N PRO A 184 8.57 20.46 -1.22
CA PRO A 184 8.58 21.46 -0.15
C PRO A 184 7.95 20.92 1.13
N TYR A 185 8.18 21.59 2.26
CA TYR A 185 7.32 21.44 3.44
C TYR A 185 5.94 22.03 3.12
N LEU A 186 4.97 21.16 2.79
CA LEU A 186 3.66 21.59 2.30
C LEU A 186 2.88 22.47 3.29
N LEU A 187 3.18 22.37 4.59
CA LEU A 187 2.49 23.11 5.64
C LEU A 187 3.12 24.47 5.97
N ASP A 188 4.30 24.76 5.43
CA ASP A 188 4.97 26.03 5.69
C ASP A 188 4.33 27.14 4.87
N ARG A 189 4.14 28.27 5.54
CA ARG A 189 3.60 29.51 4.97
C ARG A 189 4.75 30.41 4.57
N GLN A 190 4.58 31.16 3.49
CA GLN A 190 5.48 32.26 3.18
C GLN A 190 5.05 33.51 3.97
N LYS A 191 5.98 34.45 4.15
CA LYS A 191 5.71 35.70 4.86
C LYS A 191 4.58 36.49 4.18
N GLY A 192 3.49 36.70 4.89
CA GLY A 192 2.31 37.42 4.39
C GLY A 192 1.41 36.58 3.47
N GLU A 193 1.67 35.27 3.36
CA GLU A 193 0.85 34.34 2.59
C GLU A 193 -0.41 33.97 3.38
N ASP A 194 -1.58 34.34 2.85
CA ASP A 194 -2.86 33.91 3.40
C ASP A 194 -3.19 32.46 3.01
N GLU A 195 -4.37 31.99 3.45
CA GLU A 195 -4.78 30.62 3.20
C GLU A 195 -4.94 30.28 1.72
N ALA A 196 -5.55 31.18 0.95
CA ALA A 196 -5.84 30.97 -0.46
C ALA A 196 -4.56 30.99 -1.30
N ALA A 197 -3.64 31.92 -1.03
CA ALA A 197 -2.35 32.02 -1.69
C ALA A 197 -1.49 30.78 -1.45
N TRP A 198 -1.44 30.30 -0.20
CA TRP A 198 -0.77 29.05 0.16
C TRP A 198 -1.33 27.85 -0.59
N LEU A 199 -2.65 27.62 -0.52
CA LEU A 199 -3.26 26.50 -1.22
C LEU A 199 -3.04 26.58 -2.73
N THR A 200 -3.05 27.79 -3.31
CA THR A 200 -2.74 28.01 -4.73
C THR A 200 -1.30 27.63 -5.06
N ARG A 201 -0.33 28.02 -4.23
CA ARG A 201 1.08 27.64 -4.40
C ARG A 201 1.28 26.14 -4.29
N ILE A 202 0.71 25.50 -3.27
CA ILE A 202 0.81 24.05 -3.07
C ILE A 202 0.15 23.30 -4.23
N ARG A 203 -1.04 23.73 -4.67
CA ARG A 203 -1.73 23.19 -5.85
C ARG A 203 -0.83 23.25 -7.09
N GLY A 204 -0.25 24.42 -7.37
CA GLY A 204 0.61 24.61 -8.53
C GLY A 204 1.88 23.75 -8.49
N ASP A 205 2.44 23.45 -7.32
CA ASP A 205 3.58 22.53 -7.18
C ASP A 205 3.19 21.08 -7.52
N ILE A 206 2.05 20.61 -7.01
CA ILE A 206 1.56 19.25 -7.26
C ILE A 206 1.13 19.06 -8.72
N GLU A 207 0.41 20.04 -9.28
CA GLU A 207 -0.04 20.02 -10.69
C GLU A 207 1.14 20.07 -11.66
N ARG A 208 2.20 20.83 -11.35
CA ARG A 208 3.43 20.86 -12.15
C ARG A 208 4.07 19.48 -12.22
N ALA A 209 4.18 18.78 -11.08
CA ALA A 209 4.65 17.40 -11.07
C ALA A 209 3.75 16.48 -11.90
N SER A 210 2.43 16.62 -11.76
CA SER A 210 1.50 15.81 -12.54
C SER A 210 1.62 16.03 -14.04
N ALA A 211 1.76 17.28 -14.49
CA ALA A 211 1.96 17.60 -15.90
C ALA A 211 3.27 17.02 -16.45
N VAL A 212 4.36 17.10 -15.66
CA VAL A 212 5.65 16.51 -16.03
C VAL A 212 5.57 14.99 -16.11
N MET A 213 4.98 14.32 -15.12
CA MET A 213 4.80 12.87 -15.14
C MET A 213 3.90 12.41 -16.30
N GLN A 214 2.82 13.14 -16.59
CA GLN A 214 1.97 12.86 -17.76
C GLN A 214 2.77 12.92 -19.07
N ARG A 215 3.64 13.93 -19.22
CA ARG A 215 4.47 14.08 -20.42
C ARG A 215 5.53 12.98 -20.54
N GLU A 216 6.22 12.67 -19.45
CA GLU A 216 7.39 11.78 -19.47
C GLU A 216 7.02 10.29 -19.37
N LEU A 217 5.95 9.99 -18.64
CA LEU A 217 5.53 8.63 -18.30
C LEU A 217 4.18 8.24 -18.92
N GLY A 218 3.50 9.15 -19.63
CA GLY A 218 2.18 8.89 -20.22
C GLY A 218 1.03 8.82 -19.21
N GLY A 219 1.32 9.09 -17.92
CA GLY A 219 0.38 9.02 -16.82
C GLY A 219 1.07 8.72 -15.50
N MET A 220 0.30 8.73 -14.41
CA MET A 220 0.74 8.32 -13.08
C MET A 220 -0.24 7.33 -12.47
N SER A 221 0.19 6.60 -11.44
CA SER A 221 -0.66 5.62 -10.74
C SER A 221 -1.82 6.22 -9.94
N GLY A 222 -1.87 7.55 -9.80
CA GLY A 222 -2.92 8.26 -9.09
C GLY A 222 -2.79 8.21 -7.57
N VAL A 223 -1.62 7.82 -7.03
CA VAL A 223 -1.30 7.95 -5.60
C VAL A 223 -0.30 9.07 -5.35
N PHE A 224 -0.39 9.68 -4.17
CA PHE A 224 0.47 10.78 -3.73
C PHE A 224 1.21 10.46 -2.43
N ALA A 225 2.45 10.91 -2.29
CA ALA A 225 3.14 10.90 -0.99
C ALA A 225 3.40 12.34 -0.56
N TYR A 226 2.97 12.70 0.66
CA TYR A 226 3.28 14.01 1.21
C TYR A 226 4.79 14.11 1.50
N PRO A 227 5.53 15.09 0.95
CA PRO A 227 6.90 15.38 1.36
C PRO A 227 7.01 15.47 2.88
N TYR A 228 8.04 14.80 3.43
CA TYR A 228 8.25 14.67 4.88
C TYR A 228 7.12 13.98 5.65
N GLY A 229 6.10 13.47 4.96
CA GLY A 229 4.92 12.82 5.51
C GLY A 229 3.98 13.74 6.29
N GLU A 230 4.03 15.03 6.02
CA GLU A 230 3.26 16.06 6.72
C GLU A 230 2.01 16.45 5.93
N TYR A 231 0.88 16.53 6.62
CA TYR A 231 -0.39 16.90 6.00
C TYR A 231 -1.23 17.75 6.96
N SER A 232 -2.23 18.42 6.41
CA SER A 232 -3.34 19.03 7.13
C SER A 232 -4.66 18.65 6.43
N PRO A 233 -5.83 18.82 7.07
CA PRO A 233 -7.11 18.56 6.41
C PRO A 233 -7.28 19.33 5.10
N GLU A 234 -6.80 20.57 5.02
CA GLU A 234 -6.87 21.42 3.83
C GLU A 234 -6.00 20.86 2.69
N VAL A 235 -4.77 20.41 2.98
CA VAL A 235 -3.89 19.81 1.98
C VAL A 235 -4.40 18.44 1.54
N ALA A 236 -4.92 17.61 2.46
CA ALA A 236 -5.52 16.32 2.12
C ALA A 236 -6.76 16.49 1.23
N LYS A 237 -7.59 17.50 1.51
CA LYS A 237 -8.72 17.88 0.66
C LYS A 237 -8.24 18.33 -0.72
N LEU A 238 -7.22 19.17 -0.80
CA LEU A 238 -6.62 19.60 -2.06
C LEU A 238 -6.13 18.42 -2.90
N VAL A 239 -5.40 17.47 -2.29
CA VAL A 239 -4.94 16.24 -2.98
C VAL A 239 -6.13 15.44 -3.53
N ARG A 240 -7.22 15.31 -2.76
CA ARG A 240 -8.45 14.67 -3.25
C ARG A 240 -9.08 15.40 -4.43
N GLU A 241 -9.18 16.72 -4.37
CA GLU A 241 -9.74 17.55 -5.45
C GLU A 241 -8.90 17.52 -6.74
N LEU A 242 -7.60 17.26 -6.62
CA LEU A 242 -6.69 17.07 -7.75
C LEU A 242 -6.84 15.71 -8.45
N GLY A 243 -7.74 14.85 -7.98
CA GLY A 243 -8.08 13.59 -8.63
C GLY A 243 -7.15 12.41 -8.27
N PHE A 244 -6.31 12.55 -7.25
CA PHE A 244 -5.61 11.40 -6.68
C PHE A 244 -6.61 10.43 -6.04
N ALA A 245 -6.35 9.13 -6.14
CA ALA A 245 -7.16 8.08 -5.53
C ALA A 245 -6.86 7.89 -4.05
N GLY A 246 -5.62 8.17 -3.63
CA GLY A 246 -5.19 8.07 -2.25
C GLY A 246 -3.82 8.70 -2.04
N ALA A 247 -3.46 8.85 -0.77
CA ALA A 247 -2.20 9.45 -0.38
C ALA A 247 -1.64 8.85 0.91
N VAL A 248 -0.31 8.82 0.99
CA VAL A 248 0.43 8.27 2.12
C VAL A 248 1.16 9.38 2.88
N ALA A 249 1.03 9.36 4.19
CA ALA A 249 1.80 10.19 5.12
C ALA A 249 2.95 9.37 5.72
N GLN A 250 3.65 9.94 6.71
CA GLN A 250 4.72 9.22 7.42
C GLN A 250 4.46 9.20 8.91
N HIS A 251 3.42 8.51 9.35
CA HIS A 251 3.24 8.15 10.75
C HIS A 251 3.10 6.63 10.87
N SER A 252 3.71 6.05 11.90
CA SER A 252 3.81 4.60 12.06
C SER A 252 2.46 4.03 12.46
N GLY A 253 1.91 3.12 11.66
CA GLY A 253 0.60 2.52 11.93
C GLY A 253 0.27 1.44 10.93
N VAL A 254 -0.77 0.68 11.25
CA VAL A 254 -1.29 -0.37 10.40
C VAL A 254 -2.52 0.18 9.69
N VAL A 255 -2.59 0.00 8.37
CA VAL A 255 -3.78 0.37 7.59
C VAL A 255 -4.90 -0.59 7.96
N GLU A 256 -6.06 -0.06 8.34
CA GLU A 256 -7.29 -0.84 8.55
C GLU A 256 -8.34 -0.50 7.50
N ALA A 257 -9.37 -1.35 7.37
CA ALA A 257 -10.44 -1.18 6.40
C ALA A 257 -11.17 0.18 6.46
N ALA A 258 -11.20 0.83 7.63
CA ALA A 258 -11.83 2.13 7.83
C ALA A 258 -10.87 3.33 7.69
N ALA A 259 -9.60 3.11 7.35
CA ALA A 259 -8.62 4.18 7.22
C ALA A 259 -9.01 5.17 6.11
N ASP A 260 -8.78 6.47 6.35
CA ASP A 260 -8.92 7.48 5.29
C ASP A 260 -7.83 7.24 4.22
N PRO A 261 -8.21 6.98 2.95
CA PRO A 261 -7.25 6.66 1.89
C PRO A 261 -6.30 7.82 1.56
N PHE A 262 -6.54 9.03 2.07
CA PHE A 262 -5.70 10.21 1.81
C PHE A 262 -4.69 10.52 2.92
N VAL A 263 -4.62 9.73 3.98
CA VAL A 263 -3.66 9.93 5.08
C VAL A 263 -3.11 8.60 5.58
N LEU A 264 -2.81 7.67 4.67
CA LEU A 264 -2.42 6.31 5.02
C LEU A 264 -1.07 6.28 5.78
N PRO A 265 -0.97 5.54 6.90
CA PRO A 265 0.25 5.42 7.69
C PRO A 265 1.32 4.57 7.00
N ARG A 266 2.59 4.86 7.33
CA ARG A 266 3.75 4.09 6.86
C ARG A 266 4.80 3.94 7.96
N PHE A 267 5.38 2.75 8.04
CA PHE A 267 6.51 2.45 8.89
C PHE A 267 7.82 2.86 8.21
N PRO A 268 8.60 3.80 8.77
CA PRO A 268 9.87 4.19 8.18
C PRO A 268 10.92 3.09 8.35
N MET A 269 11.65 2.81 7.27
CA MET A 269 12.78 1.89 7.19
C MET A 269 14.05 2.63 6.77
N GLY A 270 14.47 3.58 7.61
CA GLY A 270 15.73 4.32 7.47
C GLY A 270 16.47 4.46 8.81
N GLY A 271 17.80 4.48 8.76
CA GLY A 271 18.65 4.68 9.94
C GLY A 271 18.42 3.65 11.03
N ALA A 272 18.26 4.11 12.28
CA ALA A 272 18.08 3.24 13.43
C ALA A 272 16.83 2.35 13.35
N TYR A 273 15.86 2.68 12.49
CA TYR A 273 14.63 1.92 12.31
C TYR A 273 14.71 0.85 11.22
N ALA A 274 15.78 0.84 10.42
CA ALA A 274 15.97 -0.05 9.28
C ALA A 274 16.64 -1.38 9.68
N THR A 275 16.17 -2.01 10.77
CA THR A 275 16.68 -3.31 11.22
C THR A 275 15.70 -4.44 10.88
N PHE A 276 16.21 -5.66 10.78
CA PHE A 276 15.37 -6.84 10.58
C PHE A 276 14.36 -7.03 11.72
N VAL A 277 14.80 -6.81 12.97
CA VAL A 277 13.96 -6.94 14.17
C VAL A 277 12.80 -5.94 14.13
N GLU A 278 13.09 -4.67 13.86
CA GLU A 278 12.07 -3.62 13.74
C GLU A 278 11.07 -3.93 12.63
N PHE A 279 11.53 -4.40 11.48
CA PHE A 279 10.64 -4.81 10.39
C PHE A 279 9.75 -5.98 10.79
N ARG A 280 10.32 -7.06 11.34
CA ARG A 280 9.56 -8.23 11.79
C ARG A 280 8.49 -7.84 12.80
N ASP A 281 8.82 -7.00 13.76
CA ASP A 281 7.90 -6.61 14.83
C ASP A 281 6.79 -5.71 14.29
N LYS A 282 7.11 -4.74 13.41
CA LYS A 282 6.12 -3.88 12.73
C LYS A 282 5.23 -4.65 11.75
N LEU A 283 5.75 -5.68 11.10
CA LEU A 283 5.01 -6.57 10.20
C LEU A 283 3.95 -7.41 10.95
N ALA A 284 4.18 -7.68 12.24
CA ALA A 284 3.26 -8.43 13.09
C ALA A 284 2.25 -7.53 13.86
N MET A 285 2.35 -6.21 13.74
CA MET A 285 1.44 -5.28 14.42
C MET A 285 0.02 -5.36 13.85
N ARG A 286 -0.97 -5.12 14.74
CA ARG A 286 -2.39 -4.96 14.41
C ARG A 286 -2.80 -3.49 14.58
N PRO A 287 -3.81 -3.00 13.85
CA PRO A 287 -4.34 -1.66 14.08
C PRO A 287 -5.02 -1.62 15.45
N LEU A 288 -4.79 -0.56 16.22
CA LEU A 288 -5.66 -0.22 17.34
C LEU A 288 -6.86 0.55 16.80
N LYS A 289 -8.01 -0.13 16.69
CA LYS A 289 -9.22 0.45 16.07
C LYS A 289 -9.80 1.54 16.97
N LEU A 290 -9.77 2.79 16.50
CA LEU A 290 -10.27 3.92 17.26
C LEU A 290 -10.80 5.03 16.36
N LYS A 291 -11.59 5.93 16.95
CA LYS A 291 -12.00 7.20 16.34
C LYS A 291 -11.27 8.34 17.03
N VAL A 292 -10.62 9.19 16.25
CA VAL A 292 -10.11 10.48 16.74
C VAL A 292 -11.29 11.44 16.80
N MET A 293 -11.60 11.92 18.01
CA MET A 293 -12.69 12.86 18.25
C MET A 293 -12.21 14.31 18.16
N SER A 294 -10.99 14.58 18.63
CA SER A 294 -10.36 15.89 18.51
C SER A 294 -8.85 15.82 18.80
N PRO A 295 -8.08 16.79 18.25
CA PRO A 295 -8.41 17.64 17.11
C PRO A 295 -8.44 16.84 15.81
N GLU A 296 -9.14 17.38 14.81
CA GLU A 296 -9.16 16.81 13.45
C GLU A 296 -7.80 16.98 12.74
N SER A 297 -7.15 18.12 12.97
CA SER A 297 -5.88 18.45 12.33
C SER A 297 -4.69 17.95 13.14
N PRO A 298 -3.67 17.35 12.51
CA PRO A 298 -2.39 17.06 13.15
C PRO A 298 -1.52 18.31 13.34
N VAL A 299 -1.93 19.49 12.84
CA VAL A 299 -1.17 20.72 12.94
C VAL A 299 -1.39 21.39 14.30
N ILE A 300 -0.31 21.65 15.03
CA ILE A 300 -0.34 22.36 16.30
C ILE A 300 -0.32 23.87 16.01
N THR A 301 -1.45 24.53 16.20
CA THR A 301 -1.59 25.99 16.06
C THR A 301 -1.78 26.74 17.38
N GLY A 302 -1.81 26.01 18.51
CA GLY A 302 -2.07 26.57 19.83
C GLY A 302 -1.35 25.82 20.94
N LYS A 303 -2.12 25.14 21.80
CA LYS A 303 -1.61 24.46 22.99
C LYS A 303 -0.59 23.36 22.61
N ASN A 304 0.59 23.41 23.23
CA ASN A 304 1.62 22.38 23.17
C ASN A 304 2.01 21.97 24.61
N PRO A 305 1.82 20.71 25.03
CA PRO A 305 1.41 19.54 24.23
C PRO A 305 -0.06 19.58 23.80
N PRO A 306 -0.37 19.15 22.56
CA PRO A 306 -1.75 19.05 22.10
C PRO A 306 -2.49 17.96 22.87
N GLU A 307 -3.79 18.14 23.04
CA GLU A 307 -4.66 17.14 23.65
C GLU A 307 -5.30 16.29 22.55
N LEU A 308 -5.28 14.97 22.72
CA LEU A 308 -5.90 14.02 21.82
C LEU A 308 -7.06 13.35 22.55
N LEU A 309 -8.27 13.47 22.01
CA LEU A 309 -9.45 12.74 22.48
C LEU A 309 -9.75 11.62 21.50
N VAL A 310 -9.76 10.38 21.99
CA VAL A 310 -10.09 9.20 21.18
C VAL A 310 -11.21 8.38 21.81
N GLU A 311 -11.96 7.69 20.96
CA GLU A 311 -12.88 6.61 21.34
C GLU A 311 -12.32 5.30 20.79
N ILE A 312 -11.84 4.43 21.67
CA ILE A 312 -11.30 3.12 21.28
C ILE A 312 -12.47 2.16 21.11
N ILE A 313 -12.63 1.66 19.89
CA ILE A 313 -13.71 0.74 19.47
C ILE A 313 -13.17 -0.68 19.23
N ASP A 314 -11.92 -0.91 19.60
CA ASP A 314 -11.23 -2.19 19.44
C ASP A 314 -11.65 -3.21 20.51
N GLY A 315 -12.43 -4.21 20.09
CA GLY A 315 -12.86 -5.31 20.97
C GLY A 315 -11.76 -6.34 21.26
N GLU A 316 -10.69 -6.36 20.46
CA GLU A 316 -9.62 -7.35 20.55
C GLU A 316 -8.45 -6.87 21.41
N ALA A 317 -8.32 -5.56 21.61
CA ALA A 317 -7.34 -4.97 22.51
C ALA A 317 -7.71 -5.13 24.00
N ASP A 318 -6.71 -5.35 24.85
CA ASP A 318 -6.82 -5.22 26.31
C ASP A 318 -6.45 -3.79 26.75
N LEU A 319 -7.49 -2.98 26.96
CA LEU A 319 -7.35 -1.57 27.31
C LEU A 319 -6.76 -1.34 28.71
N LYS A 320 -6.67 -2.35 29.58
CA LYS A 320 -5.93 -2.23 30.85
C LYS A 320 -4.44 -2.03 30.61
N GLY A 321 -3.93 -2.59 29.51
CA GLY A 321 -2.56 -2.43 29.04
C GLY A 321 -2.34 -1.23 28.12
N LEU A 322 -3.33 -0.35 27.92
CA LEU A 322 -3.20 0.81 27.04
C LEU A 322 -2.09 1.74 27.55
N ARG A 323 -1.16 2.11 26.67
CA ARG A 323 -0.06 3.05 26.94
C ARG A 323 0.04 4.07 25.81
N CYS A 324 0.58 5.24 26.13
CA CYS A 324 0.98 6.25 25.16
C CYS A 324 2.49 6.45 25.22
N PHE A 325 3.18 6.27 24.10
CA PHE A 325 4.59 6.61 23.94
C PHE A 325 4.74 7.92 23.18
N VAL A 326 5.63 8.77 23.68
CA VAL A 326 5.97 10.07 23.09
C VAL A 326 7.49 10.11 22.97
N GLY A 327 7.99 10.37 21.75
CA GLY A 327 9.43 10.37 21.49
C GLY A 327 10.17 11.40 22.35
N GLY A 328 11.26 10.97 22.98
CA GLY A 328 12.07 11.84 23.86
C GLY A 328 11.48 12.10 25.25
N GLN A 329 10.38 11.44 25.63
CA GLN A 329 9.73 11.60 26.93
C GLN A 329 9.48 10.24 27.60
N GLU A 330 9.22 10.25 28.92
CA GLU A 330 8.91 9.03 29.69
C GLU A 330 7.59 8.36 29.24
N GLY A 331 6.70 9.11 28.59
CA GLY A 331 5.42 8.63 28.05
C GLY A 331 4.36 9.72 28.00
N GLY A 332 3.19 9.37 27.45
CA GLY A 332 1.99 10.21 27.50
C GLY A 332 1.05 9.79 28.62
N ILE A 333 0.33 10.76 29.16
CA ILE A 333 -0.76 10.56 30.12
C ILE A 333 -1.99 10.08 29.33
N VAL A 334 -2.61 9.00 29.80
CA VAL A 334 -3.83 8.41 29.21
C VAL A 334 -4.90 8.31 30.29
N GLU A 335 -5.94 9.14 30.18
CA GLU A 335 -7.00 9.27 31.19
C GLU A 335 -8.34 8.85 30.61
N PRO A 336 -9.08 7.92 31.25
CA PRO A 336 -10.44 7.61 30.83
C PRO A 336 -11.36 8.82 31.06
N VAL A 337 -12.27 9.07 30.14
CA VAL A 337 -13.27 10.13 30.27
C VAL A 337 -14.44 9.64 31.12
N ALA A 338 -14.71 10.33 32.23
CA ALA A 338 -15.79 9.97 33.16
C ALA A 338 -17.15 9.91 32.44
N GLY A 339 -17.93 8.86 32.70
CA GLY A 339 -19.25 8.66 32.09
C GLY A 339 -19.23 8.17 30.64
N HIS A 340 -18.04 8.01 30.02
CA HIS A 340 -17.91 7.59 28.63
C HIS A 340 -16.92 6.41 28.48
N PRO A 341 -17.37 5.16 28.68
CA PRO A 341 -16.53 3.97 28.51
C PRO A 341 -15.87 3.93 27.12
N GLY A 342 -14.58 3.58 27.08
CA GLY A 342 -13.80 3.52 25.84
C GLY A 342 -13.24 4.86 25.34
N ARG A 343 -13.61 5.99 25.96
CA ARG A 343 -13.05 7.30 25.63
C ARG A 343 -11.86 7.64 26.51
N TYR A 344 -10.81 8.14 25.88
CA TYR A 344 -9.57 8.50 26.53
C TYR A 344 -9.10 9.88 26.09
N ARG A 345 -8.71 10.68 27.07
CA ARG A 345 -7.93 11.89 26.88
C ARG A 345 -6.46 11.51 26.95
N VAL A 346 -5.69 11.90 25.94
CA VAL A 346 -4.28 11.58 25.79
C VAL A 346 -3.49 12.87 25.62
N VAL A 347 -2.43 13.04 26.40
CA VAL A 347 -1.56 14.22 26.33
C VAL A 347 -0.12 13.84 26.68
N ALA A 348 0.87 14.44 26.02
CA ALA A 348 2.26 14.27 26.42
C ALA A 348 2.55 14.88 27.81
N SER A 349 3.56 14.35 28.50
CA SER A 349 3.96 14.86 29.82
C SER A 349 4.66 16.22 29.75
N ALA A 350 5.29 16.51 28.61
CA ALA A 350 5.96 17.78 28.32
C ALA A 350 5.61 18.27 26.90
N PRO A 351 5.84 19.57 26.59
CA PRO A 351 5.68 20.08 25.23
C PRO A 351 6.44 19.25 24.19
N LEU A 352 5.85 19.07 23.02
CA LEU A 352 6.48 18.41 21.89
C LEU A 352 7.53 19.35 21.29
N GLU A 353 8.75 18.86 21.18
CA GLU A 353 9.88 19.58 20.60
C GLU A 353 10.02 19.29 19.09
N GLY A 354 10.62 20.24 18.39
CA GLY A 354 10.91 20.10 16.96
C GLY A 354 9.67 20.19 16.06
N ARG A 355 9.89 19.94 14.77
CA ARG A 355 8.86 20.09 13.73
C ARG A 355 7.79 19.01 13.81
N ARG A 356 8.18 17.77 14.14
CA ARG A 356 7.29 16.61 14.12
C ARG A 356 7.32 15.90 15.47
N GLY A 357 6.14 15.69 16.04
CA GLY A 357 5.91 14.88 17.22
C GLY A 357 4.95 13.74 16.92
N ARG A 358 4.79 12.82 17.88
CA ARG A 358 3.87 11.69 17.75
C ARG A 358 3.36 11.22 19.09
N TYR A 359 2.07 10.93 19.17
CA TYR A 359 1.51 10.10 20.24
C TYR A 359 1.30 8.70 19.69
N THR A 360 1.93 7.72 20.31
CA THR A 360 1.82 6.31 19.90
C THR A 360 1.01 5.56 20.94
N LEU A 361 -0.23 5.24 20.61
CA LEU A 361 -1.09 4.43 21.47
C LEU A 361 -0.88 2.96 21.16
N THR A 362 -0.58 2.18 22.20
CA THR A 362 -0.41 0.73 22.08
C THR A 362 -1.22 0.02 23.14
N ALA A 363 -1.80 -1.12 22.78
CA ALA A 363 -2.42 -2.04 23.72
C ALA A 363 -2.05 -3.49 23.38
N PRO A 364 -1.84 -4.36 24.39
CA PRO A 364 -1.69 -5.78 24.14
C PRO A 364 -2.99 -6.36 23.59
N GLY A 365 -2.90 -7.28 22.62
CA GLY A 365 -4.06 -8.02 22.14
C GLY A 365 -4.47 -9.10 23.14
N ARG A 366 -5.79 -9.34 23.30
CA ARG A 366 -6.32 -10.41 24.17
C ARG A 366 -5.85 -11.81 23.77
N ASN A 367 -5.53 -11.98 22.49
CA ASN A 367 -5.00 -13.22 21.90
C ASN A 367 -3.50 -13.11 21.57
N GLY A 368 -2.79 -12.19 22.21
CA GLY A 368 -1.38 -11.90 21.92
C GLY A 368 -1.17 -10.90 20.78
N GLY A 369 0.07 -10.43 20.65
CA GLY A 369 0.45 -9.35 19.74
C GLY A 369 0.14 -7.97 20.31
N TRP A 370 0.40 -6.94 19.50
CA TRP A 370 0.23 -5.54 19.88
C TRP A 370 -0.66 -4.82 18.87
N HIS A 371 -1.61 -4.06 19.41
CA HIS A 371 -2.45 -3.13 18.68
C HIS A 371 -1.79 -1.76 18.73
N TRP A 372 -1.73 -1.08 17.59
CA TRP A 372 -0.95 0.13 17.39
C TRP A 372 -1.75 1.21 16.67
N PHE A 373 -1.74 2.41 17.22
CA PHE A 373 -2.19 3.64 16.56
C PHE A 373 -1.17 4.74 16.79
N SER A 374 -1.01 5.64 15.82
CA SER A 374 -0.17 6.82 16.01
C SER A 374 -0.83 8.08 15.49
N GLN A 375 -0.91 9.08 16.36
CA GLN A 375 -1.27 10.44 15.98
C GLN A 375 0.00 11.21 15.62
N LEU A 376 0.08 11.69 14.37
CA LEU A 376 1.10 12.66 13.97
C LEU A 376 0.77 14.04 14.57
N TRP A 377 1.82 14.75 14.95
CA TRP A 377 1.77 16.17 15.29
C TRP A 377 2.80 16.94 14.48
N VAL A 378 2.42 18.07 13.92
CA VAL A 378 3.32 18.93 13.14
C VAL A 378 3.27 20.37 13.66
N GLN A 379 4.44 20.96 13.84
CA GLN A 379 4.67 22.39 14.11
C GLN A 379 5.34 22.99 12.86
N PRO A 380 4.55 23.48 11.88
CA PRO A 380 5.09 24.14 10.70
C PRO A 380 5.93 25.34 11.10
N ARG A 381 6.93 25.66 10.28
CA ARG A 381 7.77 26.84 10.51
C ARG A 381 7.20 28.00 9.69
N PRO A 382 7.09 29.20 10.28
CA PRO A 382 6.62 30.40 9.58
C PRO A 382 7.64 30.97 8.60
#